data_AF-Q564M3-F1
#
_entry.id   AF-Q564M3-F1
#
_cell.length_a   1.000
_cell.length_b   1.000
_cell.length_c   1.000
_cell.angle_alpha   90.00
_cell.angle_beta   90.00
_cell.angle_gamma   90.00
#
_symmetry.space_group_name_H-M   'P 1'
#
loop_
_entity.id
_entity.type
_entity.pdbx_description
1 polymer ?
#
loop_
_entity_poly.entity_id
_entity_poly.type
_entity_poly.pdbx_seq_one_letter_code
_entity_poly.pdbx_strand_id
1 'polypeptide(L)'
;SDSDKIPFHPYYTIKDILGLLVLILTLMLLVLFSPDLLGDPDNYIPANPLNTPPHIKPEWYFLFAYAILRSIPNKLGGVLALVLSILILAIIP
;
A
#
# COMPACT_ATOMS: atom_id res chain seq x y z
N SER A 1 35.00 -7.22 1.25
CA SER A 1 34.74 -6.63 2.58
C SER A 1 33.67 -7.47 3.25
N ASP A 2 34.11 -8.52 3.94
CA ASP A 2 33.27 -9.49 4.64
C ASP A 2 33.67 -9.65 6.12
N SER A 3 34.58 -8.78 6.59
CA SER A 3 35.24 -8.91 7.89
C SER A 3 34.29 -8.75 9.08
N ASP A 4 33.17 -8.05 8.89
CA ASP A 4 32.33 -7.58 10.00
C ASP A 4 30.96 -8.30 10.04
N LYS A 5 30.88 -9.49 9.44
CA LYS A 5 29.66 -10.31 9.48
C LYS A 5 29.50 -10.98 10.84
N ILE A 6 28.31 -10.87 11.41
CA ILE A 6 27.91 -11.60 12.63
C ILE A 6 26.93 -12.72 12.27
N PRO A 7 26.85 -13.81 13.04
CA PRO A 7 25.90 -14.88 12.77
C PRO A 7 24.46 -14.37 12.85
N PHE A 8 23.55 -14.97 12.07
CA PHE A 8 22.14 -14.57 12.08
C PHE A 8 21.50 -14.76 13.47
N HIS A 9 21.72 -15.93 14.07
CA HIS A 9 21.30 -16.22 15.44
C HIS A 9 22.45 -15.95 16.43
N PRO A 10 22.20 -15.28 17.56
CA PRO A 10 20.91 -14.76 18.04
C PRO A 10 20.57 -13.34 17.56
N TYR A 11 21.51 -12.66 16.91
CA TYR A 11 21.48 -11.20 16.72
C TYR A 11 20.33 -10.67 15.86
N TYR A 12 20.13 -11.23 14.67
CA TYR A 12 19.03 -10.82 13.80
C TYR A 12 17.71 -11.45 14.24
N THR A 13 17.75 -12.67 14.79
CA THR A 13 16.54 -13.31 15.33
C THR A 13 15.85 -12.44 16.39
N ILE A 14 16.59 -11.89 17.35
CA ILE A 14 15.99 -11.03 18.38
C ILE A 14 15.50 -9.69 17.82
N LYS A 15 16.21 -9.12 16.83
CA LYS A 15 15.80 -7.89 16.14
C LYS A 15 14.52 -8.09 15.32
N ASP A 16 14.41 -9.22 14.64
CA ASP A 16 13.23 -9.56 13.84
C ASP A 16 12.02 -9.82 14.75
N ILE A 17 12.21 -10.51 15.88
CA ILE A 17 11.15 -10.67 16.90
C ILE A 17 10.68 -9.31 17.40
N LEU A 18 11.60 -8.39 17.71
CA LEU A 18 11.22 -7.04 18.11
C LEU A 18 10.43 -6.32 17.01
N GLY A 19 10.88 -6.41 15.76
CA GLY A 19 10.17 -5.84 14.61
C GLY A 19 8.76 -6.42 14.45
N LEU A 20 8.60 -7.73 14.61
CA LEU A 20 7.31 -8.41 14.59
C LEU A 20 6.39 -7.93 15.72
N LEU A 21 6.92 -7.77 16.95
CA LEU A 21 6.14 -7.25 18.07
C LEU A 21 5.63 -5.83 17.81
N VAL A 22 6.45 -4.97 17.22
CA VAL A 22 6.03 -3.61 16.82
C VAL A 22 4.96 -3.67 15.73
N LEU A 23 5.13 -4.52 14.71
CA LEU A 23 4.13 -4.71 13.64
C LEU A 23 2.77 -5.15 14.23
N ILE A 24 2.77 -6.15 15.11
CA ILE A 24 1.56 -6.65 15.76
C ILE A 24 0.93 -5.56 16.62
N LEU A 25 1.72 -4.82 17.41
CA LEU A 25 1.21 -3.73 18.23
C LEU A 25 0.50 -2.68 17.37
N THR A 26 1.14 -2.20 16.29
CA THR A 26 0.53 -1.21 15.38
C THR A 26 -0.75 -1.75 14.73
N LEU A 27 -0.75 -3.01 14.28
CA LEU A 27 -1.95 -3.64 13.71
C LEU A 27 -3.08 -3.72 14.74
N MET A 28 -2.78 -4.17 15.97
CA MET A 28 -3.77 -4.29 17.03
C MET A 28 -4.32 -2.93 17.47
N LEU A 29 -3.49 -1.89 17.49
CA LEU A 29 -3.96 -0.52 17.76
C LEU A 29 -4.99 -0.08 16.72
N LEU A 30 -4.73 -0.32 15.43
CA LEU A 30 -5.66 0.00 14.36
C LEU A 30 -6.95 -0.82 14.50
N VAL A 31 -6.85 -2.14 14.62
CA VAL A 31 -8.02 -3.04 14.66
C VAL A 31 -8.90 -2.77 15.89
N LEU A 32 -8.30 -2.59 17.08
CA LEU A 32 -9.05 -2.48 18.32
C LEU A 32 -9.60 -1.07 18.60
N PHE A 33 -8.89 -0.02 18.18
CA PHE A 33 -9.28 1.35 18.52
C PHE A 33 -9.82 2.14 17.33
N SER A 34 -9.47 1.80 16.08
CA SER A 34 -9.87 2.57 14.90
C SER A 34 -9.95 1.70 13.63
N PRO A 35 -10.79 0.64 13.62
CA PRO A 35 -10.80 -0.37 12.55
C PRO A 35 -11.11 0.22 11.16
N ASP A 36 -11.94 1.26 11.10
CA ASP A 36 -12.41 1.85 9.85
C ASP A 36 -11.58 3.06 9.40
N LEU A 37 -10.49 3.39 10.12
CA LEU A 37 -9.69 4.61 9.88
C LEU A 37 -9.08 4.65 8.47
N LEU A 38 -8.70 3.49 7.93
CA LEU A 38 -8.11 3.36 6.60
C LEU A 38 -9.11 2.92 5.52
N GLY A 39 -10.38 2.76 5.89
CA GLY A 39 -11.47 2.35 4.98
C GLY A 39 -12.18 3.52 4.32
N ASP A 40 -13.13 3.20 3.45
CA ASP A 40 -14.05 4.18 2.85
C ASP A 40 -15.50 3.86 3.27
N PRO A 41 -16.25 4.82 3.84
CA PRO A 41 -17.63 4.59 4.27
C PRO A 41 -18.56 4.17 3.12
N ASP A 42 -18.27 4.55 1.87
CA ASP A 42 -19.11 4.18 0.71
C ASP A 42 -19.12 2.65 0.49
N ASN A 43 -18.09 1.92 0.96
CA ASN A 43 -18.02 0.46 0.85
C ASN A 43 -18.98 -0.29 1.79
N TYR A 44 -19.62 0.39 2.75
CA TYR A 44 -20.70 -0.19 3.55
C TYR A 44 -22.07 -0.12 2.84
N ILE A 45 -22.18 0.61 1.74
CA ILE A 45 -23.38 0.68 0.92
C ILE A 45 -23.33 -0.47 -0.10
N PRO A 46 -24.38 -1.30 -0.23
CA PRO A 46 -24.41 -2.34 -1.26
C PRO A 46 -24.21 -1.76 -2.66
N ALA A 47 -23.43 -2.46 -3.49
CA ALA A 47 -23.09 -2.01 -4.83
C ALA A 47 -24.35 -1.79 -5.69
N ASN A 48 -24.42 -0.63 -6.35
CA ASN A 48 -25.48 -0.28 -7.30
C ASN A 48 -24.88 0.02 -8.68
N PRO A 49 -25.02 -0.86 -9.68
CA PRO A 49 -24.45 -0.65 -11.02
C PRO A 49 -24.96 0.60 -11.74
N LEU A 50 -26.10 1.16 -11.32
CA LEU A 50 -26.72 2.35 -11.92
C LEU A 50 -26.33 3.66 -11.22
N ASN A 51 -25.58 3.60 -10.09
CA ASN A 51 -25.19 4.77 -9.32
C ASN A 51 -23.69 4.73 -8.99
N THR A 52 -22.96 5.76 -9.44
CA THR A 52 -21.54 5.93 -9.09
C THR A 52 -21.40 7.00 -8.01
N PRO A 53 -20.74 6.72 -6.88
CA PRO A 53 -20.48 7.73 -5.85
C PRO A 53 -19.71 8.94 -6.41
N PRO A 54 -20.02 10.17 -5.96
CA PRO A 54 -19.46 11.40 -6.53
C PRO A 54 -17.93 11.52 -6.35
N HIS A 55 -17.37 10.94 -5.30
CA HIS A 55 -15.94 11.00 -4.99
C HIS A 55 -15.26 9.63 -5.00
N ILE A 56 -15.68 8.75 -5.94
CA ILE A 56 -15.10 7.41 -6.08
C ILE A 56 -13.57 7.48 -6.21
N LYS A 57 -12.88 6.72 -5.34
CA LYS A 57 -11.43 6.61 -5.26
C LYS A 57 -11.07 5.17 -4.87
N PRO A 58 -9.88 4.68 -5.23
CA PRO A 58 -9.41 3.40 -4.72
C PRO A 58 -8.95 3.56 -3.27
N GLU A 59 -8.58 2.44 -2.66
CA GLU A 59 -7.95 2.39 -1.35
C GLU A 59 -6.65 3.22 -1.32
N TRP A 60 -6.30 3.67 -0.11
CA TRP A 60 -5.25 4.67 0.11
C TRP A 60 -3.89 4.29 -0.51
N TYR A 61 -3.52 2.99 -0.48
CA TYR A 61 -2.25 2.49 -1.02
C TYR A 61 -2.19 2.53 -2.56
N PHE A 62 -3.31 2.73 -3.25
CA PHE A 62 -3.35 2.92 -4.71
C PHE A 62 -3.48 4.39 -5.14
N LEU A 63 -3.62 5.33 -4.20
CA LEU A 63 -3.84 6.75 -4.54
C LEU A 63 -2.71 7.36 -5.37
N PHE A 64 -1.46 6.95 -5.16
CA PHE A 64 -0.32 7.43 -5.94
C PHE A 64 -0.46 7.05 -7.44
N ALA A 65 -0.83 5.79 -7.69
CA ALA A 65 -0.99 5.23 -9.02
C ALA A 65 -2.23 5.82 -9.72
N TYR A 66 -3.32 6.01 -8.96
CA TYR A 66 -4.54 6.67 -9.42
C TYR A 66 -4.32 8.15 -9.77
N ALA A 67 -3.47 8.86 -9.02
CA ALA A 67 -3.10 10.23 -9.36
C ALA A 67 -2.31 10.30 -10.67
N ILE A 68 -1.39 9.37 -10.91
CA ILE A 68 -0.66 9.26 -12.19
C ILE A 68 -1.61 8.96 -13.36
N LEU A 69 -2.57 8.03 -13.17
CA LEU A 69 -3.56 7.70 -14.20
C LEU A 69 -4.38 8.93 -14.62
N ARG A 70 -4.82 9.75 -13.65
CA ARG A 70 -5.66 10.93 -13.91
C ARG A 70 -4.91 12.17 -14.39
N SER A 71 -3.58 12.21 -14.26
CA SER A 71 -2.78 13.36 -14.70
C SER A 71 -2.64 13.43 -16.23
N ILE A 72 -2.86 12.32 -16.93
CA ILE A 72 -2.73 12.22 -18.39
C ILE A 72 -4.13 12.27 -19.02
N PRO A 73 -4.47 13.32 -19.79
CA PRO A 73 -5.77 13.46 -20.46
C PRO A 73 -5.89 12.59 -21.73
N ASN A 74 -5.41 11.35 -21.67
CA ASN A 74 -5.51 10.35 -22.74
C ASN A 74 -5.70 8.96 -22.12
N LYS A 75 -6.70 8.21 -22.59
CA LYS A 75 -7.06 6.90 -22.03
C LYS A 75 -5.90 5.89 -22.11
N LEU A 76 -5.26 5.75 -23.27
CA LEU A 76 -4.15 4.81 -23.46
C LEU A 76 -2.91 5.29 -22.70
N GLY A 77 -2.58 6.57 -22.80
CA GLY A 77 -1.42 7.17 -22.13
C GLY A 77 -1.49 7.05 -20.61
N GLY A 78 -2.65 7.31 -20.01
CA GLY A 78 -2.86 7.13 -18.57
C GLY A 78 -2.68 5.68 -18.12
N VAL A 79 -3.22 4.72 -18.87
CA VAL A 79 -3.07 3.28 -18.57
C VAL A 79 -1.62 2.83 -18.71
N LEU A 80 -0.91 3.27 -19.75
CA LEU A 80 0.52 2.97 -19.90
C LEU A 80 1.34 3.58 -18.76
N ALA A 81 1.07 4.82 -18.37
CA ALA A 81 1.76 5.46 -17.24
C ALA A 81 1.48 4.77 -15.90
N LEU A 82 0.25 4.33 -15.67
CA LEU A 82 -0.11 3.52 -14.50
C LEU A 82 0.76 2.27 -14.40
N VAL A 83 0.84 1.49 -15.49
CA VAL A 83 1.66 0.26 -15.51
C VAL A 83 3.14 0.57 -15.35
N LEU A 84 3.63 1.59 -16.06
CA LEU A 84 5.03 2.02 -15.97
C LEU A 84 5.41 2.56 -14.59
N SER A 85 4.47 3.10 -13.81
CA SER A 85 4.74 3.58 -12.44
C SER A 85 5.23 2.47 -11.51
N ILE A 86 4.91 1.21 -11.82
CA ILE A 86 5.38 0.03 -11.10
C ILE A 86 6.58 -0.58 -11.83
N LEU A 87 6.50 -0.73 -13.16
CA LEU A 87 7.57 -1.36 -13.95
C LEU A 87 8.88 -0.55 -13.95
N ILE A 88 8.84 0.74 -13.64
CA ILE A 88 10.05 1.55 -13.45
C ILE A 88 11.00 0.97 -12.38
N LEU A 89 10.49 0.18 -11.43
CA LEU A 89 11.34 -0.53 -10.48
C LEU A 89 12.22 -1.59 -11.13
N ALA A 90 11.82 -2.17 -12.27
CA ALA A 90 12.61 -3.18 -12.98
C ALA A 90 13.84 -2.61 -13.71
N ILE A 91 13.93 -1.29 -13.88
CA ILE A 91 15.10 -0.61 -14.43
C ILE A 91 16.02 -0.04 -13.33
N ILE A 92 15.62 -0.12 -12.06
CA ILE A 92 16.48 0.18 -10.91
C ILE A 92 17.26 -1.11 -10.59
N PRO A 93 18.60 -1.11 -10.74
CA PRO A 93 19.43 -2.29 -10.49
C PRO A 93 19.49 -2.67 -9.01
#